data_AF-A0A947BVN6-F1
#
_entry.id   AF-A0A947BVN6-F1
#
_cell.length_a   1.000
_cell.length_b   1.000
_cell.length_c   1.000
_cell.angle_alpha   90.00
_cell.angle_beta   90.00
_cell.angle_gamma   90.00
#
_symmetry.space_group_name_H-M   'P 1'
#
loop_
_entity.id
_entity.type
_entity.pdbx_description
1 polymer ?
#
loop_
_entity_poly.entity_id
_entity_poly.type
_entity_poly.pdbx_seq_one_letter_code
_entity_poly.pdbx_strand_id
1 'polypeptide(L)'
;MKPIGLLLLVLLCCAPPAQAQVNNPAYADYFLVGRFGEICTMCEAVVLCEGEPETPRTKIPAEGDFTLYHIQTRTFWSQIATIWEWFVANFNSGSLAAGHSRPVDVYQVEGGTWSQPRTVDAQVSLDPATIVLDDHVIDRVERRWLSHEGSRPLGFCQRLPLWESLDTIAMQSAEADR
;
A
#
# COMPACT_ATOMS: atom_id res chain seq x y z
N MET A 1 37.33 -50.37 -3.36
CA MET A 1 36.84 -49.30 -2.47
C MET A 1 36.88 -47.99 -3.25
N LYS A 2 35.73 -47.45 -3.66
CA LYS A 2 35.59 -46.25 -4.49
C LYS A 2 35.24 -45.04 -3.60
N PRO A 3 35.93 -43.89 -3.70
CA PRO A 3 35.63 -42.71 -2.91
C PRO A 3 34.48 -41.93 -3.58
N ILE A 4 33.24 -42.25 -3.22
CA ILE A 4 32.04 -41.53 -3.70
C ILE A 4 31.65 -40.38 -2.75
N GLY A 5 32.24 -40.34 -1.54
CA GLY A 5 31.81 -39.42 -0.48
C GLY A 5 32.25 -37.95 -0.60
N LEU A 6 33.19 -37.60 -1.49
CA LEU A 6 33.77 -36.25 -1.51
C LEU A 6 33.08 -35.28 -2.48
N LEU A 7 32.32 -35.76 -3.47
CA LEU A 7 31.74 -34.87 -4.49
C LEU A 7 30.44 -34.18 -4.04
N LEU A 8 29.76 -34.72 -3.04
CA LEU A 8 28.48 -34.17 -2.53
C LEU A 8 28.67 -32.99 -1.56
N LEU A 9 29.87 -32.80 -1.01
CA LEU A 9 30.13 -31.70 -0.06
C LEU A 9 30.39 -30.35 -0.74
N VAL A 10 30.80 -30.36 -2.02
CA VAL A 10 31.17 -29.12 -2.74
C VAL A 10 29.94 -28.38 -3.30
N LEU A 11 28.83 -29.08 -3.53
CA LEU A 11 27.62 -28.48 -4.11
C LEU A 11 26.76 -27.68 -3.12
N LEU A 12 27.01 -27.76 -1.81
CA LEU A 12 26.26 -26.99 -0.81
C LEU A 12 26.78 -25.56 -0.58
N CYS A 13 27.96 -25.20 -1.05
CA CYS A 13 28.58 -23.89 -0.75
C CYS A 13 28.29 -22.79 -1.79
N CYS A 14 27.52 -23.06 -2.85
CA CYS A 14 27.29 -22.11 -3.95
C CYS A 14 25.81 -21.73 -4.14
N ALA A 15 24.97 -21.81 -3.10
CA ALA A 15 23.66 -21.17 -3.17
C ALA A 15 23.87 -19.63 -3.20
N PRO A 16 23.53 -18.92 -4.29
CA PRO A 16 23.53 -17.47 -4.26
C PRO A 16 22.54 -17.01 -3.18
N PRO A 17 22.83 -15.91 -2.47
CA PRO A 17 21.87 -15.36 -1.53
C PRO A 17 20.56 -15.10 -2.28
N ALA A 18 19.47 -15.72 -1.84
CA ALA A 18 18.14 -15.40 -2.31
C ALA A 18 17.91 -13.92 -2.00
N GLN A 19 18.01 -13.06 -3.02
CA GLN A 19 17.68 -11.65 -2.90
C GLN A 19 16.16 -11.53 -2.82
N ALA A 20 15.63 -11.74 -1.63
CA ALA A 20 14.27 -11.37 -1.31
C ALA A 20 14.18 -9.84 -1.28
N GLN A 21 13.26 -9.31 -2.09
CA GLN A 21 12.68 -7.97 -2.04
C GLN A 21 13.47 -6.83 -2.70
N VAL A 22 12.91 -6.42 -3.85
CA VAL A 22 12.76 -5.08 -4.43
C VAL A 22 13.59 -3.94 -3.84
N ASN A 23 14.91 -4.01 -4.02
CA ASN A 23 15.82 -2.86 -3.89
C ASN A 23 16.28 -2.41 -5.27
N ASN A 24 15.32 -2.20 -6.19
CA ASN A 24 15.64 -1.62 -7.49
C ASN A 24 15.65 -0.08 -7.35
N PRO A 25 16.78 0.60 -7.59
CA PRO A 25 16.87 2.06 -7.48
C PRO A 25 15.91 2.81 -8.42
N ALA A 26 15.38 2.16 -9.46
CA ALA A 26 14.42 2.76 -10.39
C ALA A 26 13.09 3.17 -9.74
N TYR A 27 12.73 2.61 -8.58
CA TYR A 27 11.43 2.84 -7.93
C TYR A 27 11.53 3.63 -6.62
N ALA A 28 12.72 4.16 -6.30
CA ALA A 28 13.02 4.80 -5.02
C ALA A 28 12.18 6.06 -4.73
N ASP A 29 11.63 6.70 -5.77
CA ASP A 29 10.88 7.96 -5.67
C ASP A 29 9.35 7.77 -5.75
N TYR A 30 8.85 6.54 -5.79
CA TYR A 30 7.40 6.30 -5.86
C TYR A 30 6.72 6.61 -4.51
N PHE A 31 5.54 7.20 -4.55
CA PHE A 31 4.66 7.39 -3.40
C PHE A 31 4.38 6.03 -2.76
N LEU A 32 4.66 5.97 -1.46
CA LEU A 32 4.67 4.75 -0.64
C LEU A 32 5.82 3.77 -0.93
N VAL A 33 6.87 4.20 -1.62
CA VAL A 33 8.19 3.53 -1.64
C VAL A 33 9.17 4.43 -0.89
N GLY A 34 9.68 3.95 0.24
CA GLY A 34 10.79 4.60 0.92
C GLY A 34 12.11 3.95 0.51
N ARG A 35 13.24 4.59 0.84
CA ARG A 35 14.58 3.97 0.85
C ARG A 35 14.69 2.70 1.73
N PHE A 36 13.62 2.35 2.44
CA PHE A 36 13.51 1.21 3.34
C PHE A 36 12.44 0.20 2.89
N GLY A 37 12.06 0.24 1.61
CA GLY A 37 11.13 -0.71 1.00
C GLY A 37 9.86 -0.04 0.53
N GLU A 38 9.19 -0.71 -0.40
CA GLU A 38 7.79 -0.53 -0.75
C GLU A 38 6.93 -0.50 0.53
N ILE A 39 5.63 -0.23 0.42
CA ILE A 39 4.68 -0.68 1.45
C ILE A 39 5.10 -2.11 1.81
N CYS A 40 5.77 -2.25 2.95
CA CYS A 40 6.24 -3.53 3.42
C CYS A 40 4.99 -4.39 3.38
N THR A 41 5.11 -5.67 3.06
CA THR A 41 3.93 -6.56 2.95
C THR A 41 3.05 -6.59 4.23
N MET A 42 3.47 -5.89 5.30
CA MET A 42 2.82 -5.64 6.58
C MET A 42 2.64 -4.15 6.96
N CYS A 43 2.89 -3.18 6.08
CA CYS A 43 2.89 -1.76 6.42
C CYS A 43 1.53 -1.11 6.15
N GLU A 44 0.99 -0.50 7.20
CA GLU A 44 -0.20 0.33 7.18
C GLU A 44 0.16 1.76 6.76
N ALA A 45 -0.77 2.45 6.11
CA ALA A 45 -0.58 3.84 5.71
C ALA A 45 -1.88 4.62 5.77
N VAL A 46 -1.78 5.90 6.16
CA VAL A 46 -2.87 6.87 6.00
C VAL A 46 -2.50 7.84 4.90
N VAL A 47 -3.39 7.98 3.92
CA VAL A 47 -3.26 8.87 2.79
C VAL A 47 -4.43 9.84 2.80
N LEU A 48 -4.15 11.14 2.75
CA LEU A 48 -5.14 12.19 2.60
C LEU A 48 -5.13 12.67 1.15
N CYS A 49 -6.29 12.65 0.50
CA CYS A 49 -6.47 13.22 -0.83
C CYS A 49 -7.44 14.39 -0.77
N GLU A 50 -7.04 15.53 -1.31
CA GLU A 50 -7.83 16.77 -1.32
C GLU A 50 -7.75 17.44 -2.70
N GLY A 51 -8.71 18.33 -2.97
CA GLY A 51 -8.77 19.09 -4.21
C GLY A 51 -7.58 20.04 -4.39
N GLU A 52 -7.49 20.65 -5.57
CA GLU A 52 -6.48 21.68 -5.83
C GLU A 52 -6.71 22.96 -5.01
N PRO A 53 -5.65 23.70 -4.63
CA PRO A 53 -4.23 23.44 -4.90
C PRO A 53 -3.58 22.43 -3.94
N GLU A 54 -2.50 21.77 -4.39
CA GLU A 54 -1.69 20.90 -3.52
C GLU A 54 -1.20 21.68 -2.30
N THR A 55 -1.71 21.32 -1.13
CA THR A 55 -1.31 21.93 0.15
C THR A 55 -0.54 20.89 0.94
N PRO A 56 0.73 21.14 1.32
CA PRO A 56 1.47 20.24 2.17
C PRO A 56 0.77 20.08 3.53
N ARG A 57 0.40 18.85 3.89
CA ARG A 57 -0.20 18.50 5.17
C ARG A 57 0.75 17.57 5.91
N THR A 58 0.98 17.89 7.18
CA THR A 58 1.70 17.02 8.11
C THR A 58 0.76 16.31 9.09
N LYS A 59 -0.53 16.69 9.08
CA LYS A 59 -1.59 16.14 9.93
C LYS A 59 -2.95 16.28 9.26
N ILE A 60 -3.94 15.53 9.76
CA ILE A 60 -5.33 15.66 9.32
C ILE A 60 -5.86 17.05 9.70
N PRO A 61 -6.40 17.84 8.76
CA PRO A 61 -6.97 19.15 9.06
C PRO A 61 -8.28 18.99 9.85
N ALA A 62 -8.57 19.96 10.73
CA ALA A 62 -9.79 19.93 11.54
C ALA A 62 -11.05 20.24 10.72
N GLU A 63 -10.91 20.99 9.64
CA GLU A 63 -11.98 21.44 8.77
C GLU A 63 -11.55 21.34 7.30
N GLY A 64 -12.54 21.33 6.40
CA GLY A 64 -12.35 21.25 4.96
C GLY A 64 -12.92 19.99 4.35
N ASP A 65 -12.75 19.87 3.03
CA ASP A 65 -13.25 18.77 2.24
C ASP A 65 -12.07 17.90 1.78
N PHE A 66 -12.03 16.65 2.24
CA PHE A 66 -10.95 15.72 1.90
C PHE A 66 -11.41 14.27 2.06
N THR A 67 -10.69 13.36 1.42
CA THR A 67 -10.86 11.92 1.57
C THR A 67 -9.64 11.34 2.28
N LEU A 68 -9.87 10.58 3.34
CA LEU A 68 -8.84 9.78 4.01
C LEU A 68 -8.95 8.33 3.59
N TYR A 69 -7.82 7.77 3.18
CA TYR A 69 -7.63 6.37 2.88
C TYR A 69 -6.72 5.77 3.96
N HIS A 70 -7.29 4.93 4.79
CA HIS A 70 -6.55 4.13 5.75
C HIS A 70 -6.28 2.75 5.14
N ILE A 71 -5.10 2.61 4.55
CA ILE A 71 -4.66 1.38 3.90
C ILE A 71 -4.23 0.40 4.99
N GLN A 72 -5.04 -0.64 5.18
CA GLN A 72 -4.87 -1.63 6.22
C GLN A 72 -3.77 -2.63 5.86
N THR A 73 -3.25 -3.27 6.90
CA THR A 73 -2.46 -4.48 6.71
C THR A 73 -3.30 -5.58 6.05
N ARG A 74 -2.66 -6.53 5.37
CA ARG A 74 -3.36 -7.69 4.82
C ARG A 74 -4.12 -8.39 5.95
N THR A 75 -5.45 -8.51 5.84
CA THR A 75 -6.23 -9.21 6.86
C THR A 75 -5.76 -10.66 6.96
N PHE A 76 -5.73 -11.19 8.18
CA PHE A 76 -5.26 -12.52 8.54
C PHE A 76 -5.89 -13.67 7.70
N TRP A 77 -7.06 -13.46 7.08
CA TRP A 77 -7.68 -14.42 6.16
C TRP A 77 -7.01 -14.51 4.78
N SER A 78 -6.33 -13.45 4.33
CA SER A 78 -5.40 -13.55 3.20
C SER A 78 -4.16 -14.38 3.54
N GLN A 79 -3.78 -14.50 4.84
CA GLN A 79 -2.67 -15.34 5.30
C GLN A 79 -2.98 -16.84 5.18
N ILE A 80 -4.24 -17.25 5.39
CA ILE A 80 -4.69 -18.63 5.16
C ILE A 80 -4.81 -18.95 3.66
N ALA A 81 -5.21 -17.98 2.83
CA ALA A 81 -5.09 -18.11 1.38
C ALA A 81 -3.62 -18.20 0.93
N THR A 82 -2.69 -17.56 1.66
CA THR A 82 -1.25 -17.64 1.35
C THR A 82 -0.67 -19.02 1.58
N ILE A 83 -1.22 -19.83 2.51
CA ILE A 83 -0.83 -21.24 2.68
C ILE A 83 -1.27 -22.08 1.46
N TRP A 84 -2.39 -21.71 0.83
CA TRP A 84 -2.84 -22.32 -0.43
C TRP A 84 -2.04 -21.80 -1.66
N GLU A 85 -1.67 -20.51 -1.69
CA GLU A 85 -0.85 -19.91 -2.77
C GLU A 85 0.62 -20.34 -2.73
N TRP A 86 1.18 -20.61 -1.54
CA TRP A 86 2.53 -21.19 -1.39
C TRP A 86 2.65 -22.56 -2.10
N PHE A 87 1.52 -23.24 -2.32
CA PHE A 87 1.43 -24.49 -3.08
C PHE A 87 1.35 -24.29 -4.62
N VAL A 88 0.91 -23.13 -5.11
CA VAL A 88 0.69 -22.89 -6.54
C VAL A 88 1.79 -22.01 -7.18
N ALA A 89 2.40 -21.08 -6.44
CA ALA A 89 3.37 -20.13 -6.96
C ALA A 89 4.74 -20.30 -6.31
N ASN A 90 5.53 -21.25 -6.85
CA ASN A 90 6.97 -21.32 -6.69
C ASN A 90 7.63 -20.13 -7.42
N PHE A 91 7.43 -18.93 -6.85
CA PHE A 91 8.06 -17.63 -7.08
C PHE A 91 8.55 -17.30 -8.49
N ASN A 92 7.68 -16.66 -9.27
CA ASN A 92 8.03 -15.97 -10.51
C ASN A 92 7.96 -14.46 -10.26
N SER A 93 9.06 -13.72 -10.48
CA SER A 93 9.20 -12.28 -10.15
C SER A 93 8.17 -11.36 -10.84
N GLY A 94 7.52 -11.81 -11.91
CA GLY A 94 6.48 -11.08 -12.61
C GLY A 94 5.18 -10.88 -11.82
N SER A 95 4.86 -11.74 -10.85
CA SER A 95 3.64 -11.58 -10.04
C SER A 95 3.73 -10.45 -9.01
N LEU A 96 4.94 -10.08 -8.60
CA LEU A 96 5.17 -8.95 -7.69
C LEU A 96 4.98 -7.60 -8.42
N ALA A 97 5.36 -7.52 -9.70
CA ALA A 97 5.19 -6.32 -10.51
C ALA A 97 3.72 -5.99 -10.78
N ALA A 98 2.87 -7.02 -10.93
CA ALA A 98 1.44 -6.92 -11.19
C ALA A 98 0.60 -6.39 -10.01
N GLY A 99 1.21 -6.19 -8.84
CA GLY A 99 0.55 -5.59 -7.67
C GLY A 99 -0.19 -6.58 -6.77
N HIS A 100 -0.83 -6.05 -5.72
CA HIS A 100 -1.57 -6.81 -4.73
C HIS A 100 -2.82 -6.05 -4.23
N SER A 101 -3.83 -6.78 -3.76
CA SER A 101 -5.02 -6.18 -3.12
C SER A 101 -4.79 -5.91 -1.62
N ARG A 102 -5.36 -4.82 -1.11
CA ARG A 102 -5.40 -4.43 0.31
C ARG A 102 -6.79 -3.89 0.68
N PRO A 103 -7.31 -4.22 1.87
CA PRO A 103 -8.44 -3.50 2.41
C PRO A 103 -8.03 -2.06 2.73
N VAL A 104 -8.92 -1.12 2.44
CA VAL A 104 -8.75 0.30 2.71
C VAL A 104 -10.03 0.82 3.33
N ASP A 105 -9.94 1.40 4.52
CA ASP A 105 -11.07 2.14 5.09
C ASP A 105 -11.06 3.56 4.53
N VAL A 106 -12.17 3.94 3.91
CA VAL A 106 -12.38 5.24 3.29
C VAL A 106 -13.25 6.09 4.19
N TYR A 107 -12.75 7.28 4.53
CA TYR A 107 -13.49 8.31 5.25
C TYR A 107 -13.62 9.52 4.34
N GLN A 108 -14.86 9.96 4.09
CA GLN A 108 -15.14 11.22 3.41
C GLN A 108 -15.38 12.28 4.48
N VAL A 109 -14.69 13.41 4.36
CA VAL A 109 -14.88 14.55 5.25
C VAL A 109 -15.38 15.71 4.41
N GLU A 110 -16.55 16.23 4.78
CA GLU A 110 -17.19 17.38 4.13
C GLU A 110 -17.49 18.43 5.19
N GLY A 111 -16.92 19.64 5.05
CA GLY A 111 -17.07 20.72 6.01
C GLY A 111 -16.66 20.34 7.44
N GLY A 112 -15.69 19.43 7.59
CA GLY A 112 -15.27 18.88 8.88
C GLY A 112 -16.16 17.76 9.45
N THR A 113 -17.25 17.37 8.76
CA THR A 113 -18.11 16.25 9.16
C THR A 113 -17.61 14.96 8.53
N TRP A 114 -17.38 13.94 9.35
CA TRP A 114 -16.86 12.65 8.91
C TRP A 114 -17.98 11.67 8.54
N SER A 115 -17.79 10.96 7.43
CA SER A 115 -18.60 9.80 7.09
C SER A 115 -18.25 8.60 7.99
N GLN A 116 -19.16 7.64 8.09
CA GLN A 116 -18.81 6.30 8.58
C GLN A 116 -17.75 5.66 7.66
N PRO A 117 -16.84 4.84 8.20
CA PRO A 117 -15.83 4.16 7.39
C PRO A 117 -16.49 3.20 6.41
N ARG A 118 -16.03 3.25 5.16
CA ARG A 118 -16.37 2.26 4.14
C ARG A 118 -15.10 1.49 3.75
N THR A 119 -15.09 0.19 4.01
CA THR A 119 -13.97 -0.67 3.58
C THR A 119 -14.11 -1.03 2.10
N VAL A 120 -13.05 -0.80 1.33
CA VAL A 120 -12.92 -1.15 -0.09
C VAL A 120 -11.65 -1.95 -0.32
N ASP A 121 -11.57 -2.66 -1.44
CA ASP A 121 -10.33 -3.30 -1.87
C ASP A 121 -9.56 -2.35 -2.81
N ALA A 122 -8.31 -2.06 -2.46
CA ALA A 122 -7.40 -1.30 -3.31
C ALA A 122 -6.36 -2.22 -3.95
N GLN A 123 -6.24 -2.16 -5.27
CA GLN A 123 -5.18 -2.81 -6.01
C GLN A 123 -3.96 -1.89 -6.07
N VAL A 124 -2.91 -2.24 -5.33
CA VAL A 124 -1.63 -1.51 -5.29
C VAL A 124 -0.66 -2.16 -6.28
N SER A 125 -0.32 -1.45 -7.35
CA SER A 125 0.55 -1.93 -8.43
C SER A 125 1.88 -1.17 -8.46
N LEU A 126 2.94 -1.87 -8.86
CA LEU A 126 4.28 -1.28 -9.06
C LEU A 126 4.45 -0.78 -10.49
N ASP A 127 3.94 -1.55 -11.45
CA ASP A 127 3.93 -1.19 -12.85
C ASP A 127 2.56 -1.57 -13.46
N PRO A 128 1.67 -0.61 -13.75
CA PRO A 128 1.86 0.83 -13.57
C PRO A 128 1.83 1.25 -12.09
N ALA A 129 2.55 2.32 -11.74
CA ALA A 129 2.71 2.84 -10.38
C ALA A 129 1.41 3.47 -9.84
N THR A 130 0.40 2.66 -9.55
CA THR A 130 -0.96 3.11 -9.23
C THR A 130 -1.53 2.42 -7.99
N ILE A 131 -2.44 3.10 -7.32
CA ILE A 131 -3.38 2.50 -6.36
C ILE A 131 -4.76 2.69 -6.95
N VAL A 132 -5.39 1.59 -7.34
CA VAL A 132 -6.75 1.59 -7.88
C VAL A 132 -7.71 1.24 -6.76
N LEU A 133 -8.64 2.15 -6.46
CA LEU A 133 -9.78 1.97 -5.56
C LEU A 133 -11.06 2.07 -6.40
N ASP A 134 -12.20 1.61 -5.86
CA ASP A 134 -13.51 1.55 -6.57
C ASP A 134 -13.72 2.65 -7.63
N ASP A 135 -13.77 3.91 -7.21
CA ASP A 135 -14.07 5.06 -8.07
C ASP A 135 -12.85 5.96 -8.32
N HIS A 136 -11.69 5.61 -7.78
CA HIS A 136 -10.53 6.49 -7.73
C HIS A 136 -9.22 5.78 -8.07
N VAL A 137 -8.33 6.50 -8.74
CA VAL A 137 -6.96 6.05 -8.98
C VAL A 137 -5.99 7.06 -8.38
N ILE A 138 -4.99 6.58 -7.65
CA ILE A 138 -3.89 7.39 -7.17
C ILE A 138 -2.67 7.07 -8.02
N ASP A 139 -2.19 8.07 -8.76
CA ASP A 139 -0.89 8.01 -9.41
C ASP A 139 0.19 8.16 -8.34
N ARG A 140 1.05 7.15 -8.20
CA ARG A 140 2.06 7.11 -7.15
C ARG A 140 3.31 7.89 -7.53
N VAL A 141 3.51 8.28 -8.78
CA VAL A 141 4.66 9.11 -9.17
C VAL A 141 4.31 10.57 -8.98
N GLU A 142 3.18 10.99 -9.55
CA GLU A 142 2.74 12.39 -9.56
C GLU A 142 1.92 12.75 -8.30
N ARG A 143 1.57 11.76 -7.47
CA ARG A 143 0.68 11.90 -6.30
C ARG A 143 -0.70 12.44 -6.67
N ARG A 144 -1.13 12.22 -7.91
CA ARG A 144 -2.39 12.74 -8.41
C ARG A 144 -3.54 11.83 -8.03
N TRP A 145 -4.59 12.45 -7.54
CA TRP A 145 -5.87 11.80 -7.30
C TRP A 145 -6.73 11.95 -8.56
N LEU A 146 -7.14 10.82 -9.13
CA LEU A 146 -7.82 10.75 -10.41
C LEU A 146 -9.16 10.03 -10.25
N SER A 147 -10.14 10.45 -11.05
CA SER A 147 -11.38 9.66 -11.25
C SER A 147 -11.10 8.38 -12.03
N HIS A 148 -11.75 7.28 -11.67
CA HIS A 148 -11.60 5.99 -12.33
C HIS A 148 -12.10 6.00 -13.78
N GLU A 149 -13.23 6.66 -14.08
CA GLU A 149 -13.87 6.61 -15.40
C GLU A 149 -13.17 7.42 -16.52
N GLY A 150 -12.19 8.28 -16.21
CA GLY A 150 -11.62 9.15 -17.25
C GLY A 150 -10.28 9.78 -16.96
N SER A 151 -9.55 9.33 -15.92
CA SER A 151 -8.26 9.90 -15.51
C SER A 151 -8.31 11.43 -15.27
N ARG A 152 -9.50 11.99 -15.06
CA ARG A 152 -9.67 13.41 -14.75
C ARG A 152 -9.04 13.67 -13.38
N PRO A 153 -8.15 14.68 -13.24
CA PRO A 153 -7.61 15.05 -11.95
C PRO A 153 -8.71 15.58 -11.05
N LEU A 154 -8.77 15.03 -9.84
CA LEU A 154 -9.61 15.47 -8.73
C LEU A 154 -8.79 16.30 -7.73
N GLY A 155 -7.49 16.02 -7.63
CA GLY A 155 -6.57 16.74 -6.77
C GLY A 155 -5.30 15.95 -6.51
N PHE A 156 -4.81 16.01 -5.27
CA PHE A 156 -3.53 15.43 -4.88
C PHE A 156 -3.65 14.62 -3.59
N CYS A 157 -2.82 13.58 -3.50
CA CYS A 157 -2.74 12.70 -2.35
C CYS A 157 -1.40 12.86 -1.62
N GLN A 158 -1.44 12.81 -0.30
CA GLN A 158 -0.25 12.87 0.54
C GLN A 158 -0.33 11.89 1.69
N ARG A 159 0.82 11.30 2.01
CA ARG A 159 0.95 10.36 3.12
C ARG A 159 1.08 11.15 4.40
N LEU A 160 0.26 10.82 5.40
CA LEU A 160 0.34 11.41 6.73
C LEU A 160 1.16 10.52 7.69
N PRO A 161 1.66 11.08 8.81
CA PRO A 161 2.22 10.28 9.90
C PRO A 161 1.18 9.30 10.43
N LEU A 162 1.52 8.00 10.42
CA LEU A 162 0.55 6.93 10.70
C LEU A 162 -0.08 7.09 12.09
N TRP A 163 0.73 7.10 13.15
CA TRP A 163 0.24 7.08 14.52
C TRP A 163 -0.66 8.27 14.86
N GLU A 164 -0.23 9.49 14.52
CA GLU A 164 -1.03 10.72 14.74
C GLU A 164 -2.36 10.69 13.98
N SER A 165 -2.36 10.08 12.79
CA SER A 165 -3.58 9.93 11.99
C SER A 165 -4.54 8.93 12.62
N LEU A 166 -4.04 7.80 13.12
CA LEU A 166 -4.86 6.79 13.81
C LEU A 166 -5.49 7.33 15.09
N ASP A 167 -4.75 8.11 15.87
CA ASP A 167 -5.29 8.77 17.06
C ASP A 167 -6.46 9.70 16.71
N THR A 168 -6.32 10.45 15.62
CA THR A 168 -7.38 11.35 15.13
C THR A 168 -8.61 10.56 14.65
N ILE A 169 -8.40 9.50 13.86
CA ILE A 169 -9.48 8.62 13.38
C ILE A 169 -10.22 8.00 14.58
N ALA A 170 -9.50 7.46 15.56
CA ALA A 170 -10.09 6.83 16.74
C ALA A 170 -10.94 7.81 17.56
N MET A 171 -10.48 9.06 17.70
CA MET A 171 -11.24 10.11 18.37
C MET A 171 -12.55 10.44 17.65
N GLN A 172 -12.51 10.56 16.31
CA GLN A 172 -13.69 10.85 15.50
C GLN A 172 -14.71 9.70 15.51
N SER A 173 -14.25 8.45 15.40
CA SER A 173 -15.12 7.28 15.50
C SER A 173 -15.83 7.21 16.86
N ALA A 174 -15.13 7.54 17.95
CA ALA A 174 -15.71 7.54 19.30
C ALA A 174 -16.73 8.67 19.52
N GLU A 175 -16.65 9.77 18.76
CA GLU A 175 -17.64 10.85 18.78
C GLU A 175 -18.91 10.46 17.99
N ALA A 176 -18.77 9.73 16.89
CA ALA A 176 -19.89 9.26 16.08
C ALA A 176 -20.76 8.20 16.77
N ASP A 177 -20.21 7.44 17.72
CA ASP A 177 -20.90 6.40 18.48
C ASP A 177 -21.66 6.94 19.74
N ARG A 178 -21.56 8.24 20.04
CA ARG A 178 -22.24 8.88 21.19
C ARG A 178 -23.56 9.54 20.79
#